data_AF-Q8EUS3-F1
#
_entry.id   AF-Q8EUS3-F1
#
_cell.length_a   1.000
_cell.length_b   1.000
_cell.length_c   1.000
_cell.angle_alpha   90.00
_cell.angle_beta   90.00
_cell.angle_gamma   90.00
#
_symmetry.space_group_name_H-M   'P 1'
#
loop_
_entity.id
_entity.type
_entity.pdbx_description
1 polymer ?
#
loop_
_entity_poly.entity_id
_entity_poly.type
_entity_poly.pdbx_seq_one_letter_code
_entity_poly.pdbx_strand_id
1 'polypeptide(L)'
;MNLYYDSFSGNMKTSVFISRIRDSETVNLKDYSEKVIDSYIDQETNERVKTVKFKAKSIEGNIMIRENNPSPDILEEILKQLKTISSDVAQLKTDMVEVKADVAQLKTDMVEVKADIVELKTDVSQLEKDVSRIMKCPTIIRELAEID
;
A
#
# COMPACT_ATOMS: atom_id res chain seq x y z
N MET A 1 15.49 23.61 -28.90
CA MET A 1 15.93 24.99 -28.58
C MET A 1 15.38 25.32 -27.20
N ASN A 2 16.21 25.33 -26.16
CA ASN A 2 15.76 25.69 -24.81
C ASN A 2 15.41 27.18 -24.81
N LEU A 3 14.12 27.50 -24.84
CA LEU A 3 13.66 28.86 -24.59
C LEU A 3 13.76 29.10 -23.07
N TYR A 4 14.92 29.54 -22.63
CA TYR A 4 15.10 30.10 -21.29
C TYR A 4 14.29 31.39 -21.25
N TYR A 5 13.08 31.33 -20.68
CA TYR A 5 12.36 32.53 -20.31
C TYR A 5 12.97 33.03 -19.00
N ASP A 6 13.69 34.14 -19.06
CA ASP A 6 14.14 34.86 -17.87
C ASP A 6 12.90 35.34 -17.11
N SER A 7 12.42 34.54 -16.16
CA SER A 7 11.41 34.96 -15.21
C SER A 7 12.00 36.10 -14.38
N PHE A 8 11.46 37.30 -14.54
CA PHE A 8 11.89 38.45 -13.75
C PHE A 8 11.08 38.53 -12.46
N SER A 9 11.77 38.53 -11.33
CA SER A 9 11.22 38.91 -10.03
C SER A 9 12.04 40.09 -9.49
N GLY A 10 11.39 41.18 -9.07
CA GLY A 10 12.05 42.37 -8.53
C GLY A 10 11.62 43.69 -9.19
N ASN A 11 12.41 44.75 -8.96
CA ASN A 11 12.17 46.09 -9.51
C ASN A 11 12.98 46.33 -10.80
N MET A 12 12.31 46.67 -11.91
CA MET A 12 12.96 46.94 -13.20
C MET A 12 12.76 48.41 -13.59
N LYS A 13 13.81 49.05 -14.10
CA LYS A 13 13.67 50.37 -14.74
C LYS A 13 12.76 50.23 -15.96
N THR A 14 11.78 51.13 -16.10
CA THR A 14 10.82 51.17 -17.21
C THR A 14 11.50 51.06 -18.59
N SER A 15 12.63 51.73 -18.78
CA SER A 15 13.41 51.67 -20.03
C SER A 15 13.90 50.26 -20.39
N VAL A 16 14.30 49.48 -19.38
CA VAL A 16 14.75 48.10 -19.54
C VAL A 16 13.57 47.20 -19.87
N PHE A 17 12.43 47.38 -19.19
CA PHE A 17 11.20 46.65 -19.49
C PHE A 17 10.77 46.89 -20.94
N ILE A 18 10.69 48.16 -21.37
CA ILE A 18 10.33 48.52 -22.75
C ILE A 18 11.29 47.88 -23.75
N SER A 19 12.61 47.89 -23.49
CA SER A 19 13.58 47.25 -24.41
C SER A 19 13.35 45.74 -24.56
N ARG A 20 12.91 45.06 -23.50
CA ARG A 20 12.65 43.60 -23.53
C ARG A 20 11.41 43.23 -24.34
N ILE A 21 10.40 44.11 -24.35
CA ILE A 21 9.12 43.86 -25.03
C ILE A 21 9.00 44.57 -26.38
N ARG A 22 9.98 45.40 -26.78
CA ARG A 22 9.91 46.27 -27.96
C ARG A 22 9.76 45.50 -29.27
N ASP A 23 10.47 44.39 -29.37
CA ASP A 23 10.48 43.55 -30.56
C ASP A 23 9.49 42.38 -30.42
N SER A 24 8.62 42.42 -29.39
CA SER A 24 7.60 41.40 -29.19
C SER A 24 6.49 41.53 -30.24
N GLU A 25 6.22 40.44 -30.95
CA GLU A 25 5.15 40.38 -31.96
C GLU A 25 3.75 40.60 -31.36
N THR A 26 3.55 40.34 -30.07
CA THR A 26 2.25 40.42 -29.38
C THR A 26 2.01 41.74 -28.64
N VAL A 27 3.05 42.58 -28.49
CA VAL A 27 2.97 43.84 -27.75
C VAL A 27 3.07 45.04 -28.71
N ASN A 28 1.96 45.74 -28.92
CA ASN A 28 1.96 46.97 -29.71
C ASN A 28 2.42 48.16 -28.86
N LEU A 29 3.71 48.50 -28.95
CA LEU A 29 4.26 49.67 -28.26
C LEU A 29 3.76 51.02 -28.78
N LYS A 30 3.07 51.10 -29.93
CA LYS A 30 2.51 52.37 -30.44
C LYS A 30 1.42 52.94 -29.53
N ASP A 31 0.76 52.08 -28.75
CA ASP A 31 -0.24 52.46 -27.74
C ASP A 31 0.39 52.62 -26.34
N TYR A 32 1.71 52.44 -26.22
CA TYR A 32 2.46 52.66 -24.99
C TYR A 32 2.73 54.17 -24.84
N SER A 33 1.78 54.88 -24.23
CA SER A 33 2.07 56.21 -23.70
C SER A 33 2.59 56.08 -22.27
N GLU A 34 3.69 56.75 -21.93
CA GLU A 34 4.26 56.83 -20.58
C GLU A 34 3.35 57.63 -19.60
N LYS A 35 2.03 57.58 -19.79
CA LYS A 35 1.08 58.14 -18.85
C LYS A 35 0.93 57.15 -17.71
N VAL A 36 1.53 57.48 -16.57
CA VAL A 36 1.14 56.93 -15.27
C VAL A 36 -0.37 57.12 -15.16
N ILE A 37 -1.12 56.03 -15.13
CA ILE A 37 -2.58 56.09 -15.15
C ILE A 37 -3.11 56.19 -13.73
N ASP A 38 -2.39 55.60 -12.77
CA ASP A 38 -2.68 55.71 -11.36
C ASP A 38 -1.42 55.44 -10.51
N SER A 39 -1.40 55.96 -9.28
CA SER A 39 -0.37 55.64 -8.30
C SER A 39 -1.02 55.36 -6.95
N TYR A 40 -0.64 54.25 -6.32
CA TYR A 40 -1.06 53.92 -4.97
C TYR A 40 0.14 53.88 -4.02
N ILE A 41 -0.12 54.06 -2.72
CA ILE A 41 0.86 53.77 -1.67
C ILE A 41 0.66 52.32 -1.26
N ASP A 42 1.69 51.51 -1.44
CA ASP A 42 1.69 50.13 -0.98
C ASP A 42 1.62 50.10 0.55
N GLN A 43 0.64 49.39 1.11
CA GLN A 43 0.33 49.47 2.54
C GLN A 43 1.32 48.70 3.42
N GLU A 44 2.05 47.75 2.86
CA GLU A 44 3.02 46.93 3.58
C GLU A 44 4.40 47.59 3.59
N THR A 45 4.79 48.18 2.44
CA THR A 45 6.13 48.78 2.25
C THR A 45 6.14 50.30 2.39
N ASN A 46 4.97 50.95 2.38
CA ASN A 46 4.80 52.41 2.37
C ASN A 46 5.47 53.12 1.17
N GLU A 47 5.75 52.40 0.09
CA GLU A 47 6.33 52.96 -1.13
C GLU A 47 5.26 53.45 -2.11
N ARG A 48 5.58 54.49 -2.88
CA ARG A 48 4.69 54.98 -3.95
C ARG A 48 4.89 54.15 -5.22
N VAL A 49 3.91 53.31 -5.53
CA VAL A 49 3.90 52.48 -6.74
C VAL A 49 3.18 53.21 -7.87
N LYS A 50 3.84 53.31 -9.03
CA LYS A 50 3.25 53.84 -10.27
C LYS A 50 2.74 52.69 -11.12
N THR A 51 1.52 52.78 -11.61
CA THR A 51 0.93 51.78 -12.51
C THR A 51 0.87 52.29 -13.94
N VAL A 52 1.21 51.43 -14.89
CA VAL A 52 1.11 51.67 -16.33
C VAL A 52 0.14 50.65 -16.91
N LYS A 53 -0.92 51.10 -17.58
CA LYS A 53 -1.84 50.20 -18.31
C LYS A 53 -1.38 50.13 -19.76
N PHE A 54 -1.28 48.92 -20.28
CA PHE A 54 -1.16 48.66 -21.71
C PHE A 54 -2.34 47.79 -22.17
N LYS A 55 -2.69 47.87 -23.45
CA LYS A 55 -3.75 47.07 -24.07
C LYS A 55 -3.13 46.17 -25.13
N ALA A 56 -3.15 44.86 -24.91
CA ALA A 56 -2.74 43.87 -25.93
C ALA A 56 -3.95 43.49 -26.80
N LYS A 57 -3.74 43.30 -28.12
CA LYS A 57 -4.83 42.94 -29.06
C LYS A 57 -5.21 41.46 -29.01
N SER A 58 -4.29 40.58 -28.64
CA SER A 58 -4.49 39.17 -28.30
C SER A 58 -3.17 38.66 -27.72
N ILE A 59 -3.19 37.93 -26.60
CA ILE A 59 -2.02 37.19 -26.11
C ILE A 59 -2.30 35.73 -26.44
N GLU A 60 -1.68 35.21 -27.48
CA GLU A 60 -1.68 33.79 -27.79
C GLU A 60 -0.36 33.21 -27.28
N GLY A 61 -0.43 32.31 -26.30
CA GLY A 61 0.75 31.72 -25.67
C GLY A 61 0.41 30.38 -25.04
N ASN A 62 1.35 29.44 -25.15
CA ASN A 62 1.22 28.14 -24.52
C ASN A 62 1.75 28.21 -23.08
N ILE A 63 0.89 27.99 -22.09
CA ILE A 63 1.32 27.81 -20.70
C ILE A 63 1.73 26.34 -20.54
N MET A 64 3.02 26.10 -20.29
CA MET A 64 3.49 24.77 -19.91
C MET A 64 3.15 24.50 -18.45
N ILE A 65 2.13 23.67 -18.19
CA ILE A 65 1.79 23.18 -16.85
C ILE A 65 2.48 21.81 -16.69
N ARG A 66 3.33 21.65 -15.67
CA ARG A 66 3.85 20.33 -15.28
C ARG A 66 2.86 19.69 -14.32
N GLU A 67 2.13 18.68 -14.77
CA GLU A 67 1.28 17.87 -13.89
C GLU A 67 2.14 16.85 -13.14
N ASN A 68 2.05 16.85 -11.80
CA ASN A 68 2.71 15.84 -10.96
C ASN A 68 1.83 14.58 -10.83
N ASN A 69 1.44 13.99 -11.96
CA ASN A 69 0.67 12.75 -11.97
C ASN A 69 1.61 11.55 -12.18
N PRO A 70 1.39 10.40 -11.52
CA PRO A 70 2.15 9.18 -11.81
C PRO A 70 2.01 8.78 -13.28
N SER A 71 3.08 8.25 -13.87
CA SER A 71 3.03 7.72 -15.24
C SER A 71 1.98 6.60 -15.35
N PRO A 72 1.21 6.49 -16.46
CA PRO A 72 0.30 5.38 -16.70
C PRO A 72 0.94 3.99 -16.51
N ASP A 73 2.23 3.84 -16.87
CA ASP A 73 2.96 2.57 -16.71
C ASP A 73 3.09 2.15 -15.23
N ILE A 74 3.31 3.14 -14.35
CA ILE A 74 3.37 2.90 -12.90
C ILE A 74 1.98 2.48 -12.39
N LEU A 75 0.92 3.11 -12.90
CA LEU A 75 -0.45 2.75 -12.52
C LEU A 75 -0.80 1.32 -12.99
N GLU A 76 -0.41 0.94 -14.20
CA GLU A 76 -0.65 -0.40 -14.73
C GLU A 76 0.07 -1.48 -13.92
N GLU A 77 1.34 -1.25 -13.57
CA GLU A 77 2.11 -2.18 -12.75
C GLU A 77 1.53 -2.32 -11.33
N ILE A 78 1.10 -1.22 -10.71
CA ILE A 78 0.40 -1.25 -9.42
C ILE A 78 -0.90 -2.07 -9.52
N LEU A 79 -1.70 -1.85 -10.57
CA LEU A 79 -2.94 -2.59 -10.78
C LEU A 79 -2.69 -4.09 -10.98
N LYS A 80 -1.62 -4.45 -11.67
CA LYS A 80 -1.21 -5.84 -11.87
C LYS A 80 -0.82 -6.50 -10.53
N GLN A 81 0.01 -5.84 -9.74
CA GLN A 81 0.42 -6.34 -8.42
C GLN A 81 -0.79 -6.49 -7.46
N LEU A 82 -1.72 -5.52 -7.47
CA LEU A 82 -2.94 -5.61 -6.68
C LEU A 82 -3.83 -6.79 -7.08
N LYS A 83 -3.94 -7.10 -8.37
CA LYS A 83 -4.66 -8.29 -8.84
C LYS A 83 -4.01 -9.58 -8.35
N THR A 84 -2.68 -9.67 -8.41
CA THR A 84 -1.93 -10.83 -7.90
C THR A 84 -2.16 -11.00 -6.40
N ILE A 85 -1.97 -9.94 -5.61
CA ILE A 85 -2.20 -9.97 -4.15
C ILE A 85 -3.64 -10.39 -3.83
N SER A 86 -4.63 -9.89 -4.57
CA SER A 86 -6.02 -10.28 -4.38
C SER A 86 -6.26 -11.76 -4.64
N SER A 87 -5.58 -12.34 -5.62
CA SER A 87 -5.65 -13.78 -5.91
C SER A 87 -5.00 -14.60 -4.81
N ASP A 88 -3.81 -14.23 -4.37
CA ASP A 88 -3.08 -14.92 -3.31
C ASP A 88 -3.86 -14.90 -2.00
N VAL A 89 -4.47 -13.76 -1.64
CA VAL A 89 -5.33 -13.65 -0.45
C VAL A 89 -6.57 -14.52 -0.57
N ALA A 90 -7.14 -14.68 -1.76
CA ALA A 90 -8.28 -15.58 -1.96
C ALA A 90 -7.88 -17.05 -1.78
N GLN A 91 -6.72 -17.45 -2.31
CA GLN A 91 -6.20 -18.80 -2.12
C GLN A 91 -5.91 -19.09 -0.64
N LEU A 92 -5.24 -18.17 0.07
CA LEU A 92 -4.96 -18.32 1.50
C LEU A 92 -6.23 -18.48 2.35
N LYS A 93 -7.33 -17.84 1.95
CA LYS A 93 -8.63 -18.03 2.63
C LYS A 93 -9.16 -19.44 2.43
N THR A 94 -9.03 -20.01 1.23
CA THR A 94 -9.43 -21.40 0.93
C THR A 94 -8.58 -22.38 1.72
N ASP A 95 -7.26 -22.25 1.67
CA ASP A 95 -6.33 -23.13 2.41
C ASP A 95 -6.61 -23.09 3.92
N MET A 96 -6.93 -21.91 4.46
CA MET A 96 -7.29 -21.75 5.88
C MET A 96 -8.61 -22.44 6.24
N VAL A 97 -9.56 -22.60 5.32
CA VAL A 97 -10.78 -23.39 5.55
C VAL A 97 -10.46 -24.87 5.62
N GLU A 98 -9.60 -25.36 4.72
CA GLU A 98 -9.14 -26.76 4.70
C GLU A 98 -8.38 -27.12 5.98
N VAL A 99 -7.39 -26.31 6.37
CA VAL A 99 -6.65 -26.51 7.63
C VAL A 99 -7.57 -26.54 8.84
N LYS A 100 -8.62 -25.72 8.88
CA LYS A 100 -9.61 -25.76 9.98
C LYS A 100 -10.40 -27.06 10.01
N ALA A 101 -10.74 -27.61 8.84
CA ALA A 101 -11.42 -28.89 8.74
C ALA A 101 -10.51 -30.03 9.22
N ASP A 102 -9.26 -30.07 8.76
CA ASP A 102 -8.27 -31.06 9.19
C ASP A 102 -8.03 -31.03 10.70
N VAL A 103 -7.89 -29.82 11.28
CA VAL A 103 -7.73 -29.66 12.73
C VAL A 103 -8.98 -30.13 13.50
N ALA A 104 -10.18 -29.96 12.95
CA ALA A 104 -11.40 -30.47 13.56
C ALA A 104 -11.47 -32.01 13.51
N GLN A 105 -11.04 -32.61 12.39
CA GLN A 105 -10.95 -34.05 12.25
C GLN A 105 -9.92 -34.63 13.23
N LEU A 106 -8.71 -34.08 13.28
CA LEU A 106 -7.67 -34.50 14.21
C LEU A 106 -8.12 -34.43 15.68
N LYS A 107 -8.94 -33.44 16.05
CA LYS A 107 -9.52 -33.36 17.39
C LYS A 107 -10.49 -34.51 17.67
N THR A 108 -11.27 -34.92 16.68
CA THR A 108 -12.21 -36.05 16.78
C THR A 108 -11.46 -37.36 16.92
N ASP A 109 -10.48 -37.61 16.03
CA ASP A 109 -9.64 -38.81 16.07
C ASP A 109 -8.90 -38.93 17.42
N MET A 110 -8.42 -37.81 17.97
CA MET A 110 -7.76 -37.80 19.27
C MET A 110 -8.70 -38.09 20.45
N VAL A 111 -10.01 -37.84 20.32
CA VAL A 111 -11.00 -38.26 21.33
C VAL A 111 -11.20 -39.77 21.26
N GLU A 112 -11.29 -40.33 20.07
CA GLU A 112 -11.43 -41.78 19.85
C GLU A 112 -10.20 -42.54 20.37
N VAL A 113 -9.00 -42.13 19.99
CA VAL A 113 -7.75 -42.72 20.51
C VAL A 113 -7.67 -42.68 22.03
N LYS A 114 -8.17 -41.61 22.67
CA LYS A 114 -8.21 -41.55 24.14
C LYS A 114 -9.21 -42.54 24.74
N ALA A 115 -10.34 -42.79 24.09
CA ALA A 115 -11.31 -43.78 24.52
C ALA A 115 -10.73 -45.20 24.41
N ASP A 116 -10.12 -45.52 23.28
CA ASP A 116 -9.45 -46.82 23.05
C ASP A 116 -8.36 -47.09 24.08
N ILE A 117 -7.57 -46.08 24.44
CA ILE A 117 -6.54 -46.20 25.49
C ILE A 117 -7.17 -46.50 26.87
N VAL A 118 -8.34 -45.96 27.18
CA VAL A 118 -9.05 -46.24 28.43
C VAL A 118 -9.59 -47.66 28.45
N GLU A 119 -10.14 -48.14 27.33
CA GLU A 119 -10.60 -49.51 27.18
C GLU A 119 -9.43 -50.50 27.30
N LEU A 120 -8.33 -50.27 26.56
CA LEU A 120 -7.11 -51.09 26.65
C LEU A 120 -6.55 -51.16 28.08
N LYS A 121 -6.55 -50.04 28.82
CA LYS A 121 -6.13 -50.04 30.23
C LYS A 121 -7.03 -50.91 31.10
N THR A 122 -8.33 -50.94 30.82
CA THR A 122 -9.31 -51.77 31.52
C THR A 122 -9.07 -53.25 31.22
N ASP A 123 -8.90 -53.59 29.95
CA ASP A 123 -8.64 -54.96 29.50
C ASP A 123 -7.33 -55.51 30.06
N VAL A 124 -6.26 -54.72 30.03
CA VAL A 124 -4.96 -55.11 30.63
C VAL A 124 -5.11 -55.34 32.13
N SER A 125 -5.82 -54.46 32.85
CA SER A 125 -6.08 -54.63 34.29
C SER A 125 -6.90 -55.90 34.59
N GLN A 126 -7.81 -56.28 33.69
CA GLN A 126 -8.60 -57.49 33.83
C GLN A 126 -7.76 -58.74 33.53
N LEU A 127 -6.94 -58.70 32.48
CA LEU A 127 -5.99 -59.75 32.15
C LEU A 127 -5.01 -60.00 33.30
N GLU A 128 -4.47 -58.95 33.93
CA GLU A 128 -3.62 -59.06 35.12
C GLU A 128 -4.32 -59.81 36.27
N LYS A 129 -5.60 -59.52 36.52
CA LYS A 129 -6.40 -60.23 37.55
C LYS A 129 -6.61 -61.69 37.19
N ASP A 130 -6.90 -61.99 35.94
CA ASP A 130 -7.16 -63.36 35.50
C ASP A 130 -5.88 -64.20 35.50
N VAL A 131 -4.75 -63.64 35.07
CA VAL A 131 -3.42 -64.26 35.24
C VAL A 131 -3.12 -64.49 36.72
N SER A 132 -3.38 -63.51 37.60
CA SER A 132 -3.18 -63.67 39.05
C SER A 132 -4.05 -64.79 39.64
N ARG A 133 -5.28 -64.98 39.16
CA ARG A 133 -6.17 -66.08 39.58
C ARG A 133 -5.64 -67.44 39.10
N ILE A 134 -5.21 -67.54 37.85
CA ILE A 134 -4.62 -68.76 37.28
C ILE A 134 -3.40 -69.17 38.09
N MET A 135 -2.52 -68.23 38.43
CA MET A 135 -1.31 -68.45 39.23
C MET A 135 -1.59 -68.82 40.70
N LYS A 136 -2.85 -68.81 41.14
CA LYS A 136 -3.25 -69.35 42.47
C LYS A 136 -3.72 -70.81 42.40
N CYS A 137 -3.86 -71.39 41.21
CA CYS A 137 -4.22 -72.80 41.04
C CYS A 137 -3.01 -73.70 41.34
N PRO A 138 -3.02 -74.52 42.41
CA PRO A 138 -1.87 -75.33 42.79
C PRO A 138 -1.45 -76.33 41.71
N THR A 139 -2.43 -76.89 40.99
CA THR A 139 -2.19 -77.85 39.91
C THR A 139 -1.45 -77.21 38.73
N ILE A 140 -1.83 -75.99 38.34
CA ILE A 140 -1.18 -75.24 37.25
C ILE A 140 0.23 -74.83 37.65
N ILE A 141 0.44 -74.36 38.89
CA ILE A 141 1.78 -74.02 39.39
C ILE A 141 2.71 -75.25 39.34
N ARG A 142 2.21 -76.41 39.77
CA ARG A 142 2.96 -77.67 39.73
C ARG A 142 3.32 -78.06 38.29
N GLU A 143 2.36 -78.02 37.37
CA GLU A 143 2.59 -78.37 35.96
C GLU A 143 3.54 -77.38 35.27
N LEU A 144 3.44 -76.07 35.54
CA LEU A 144 4.38 -75.07 35.00
C LEU A 144 5.81 -75.27 35.53
N ALA A 145 5.97 -75.72 36.78
CA ALA A 145 7.29 -76.04 37.34
C ALA A 145 7.91 -77.31 36.74
N GLU A 146 7.13 -78.13 36.05
CA GLU A 146 7.56 -79.34 35.33
C GLU A 146 7.85 -79.06 33.83
N ILE A 147 7.64 -77.83 33.34
CA ILE A 147 7.85 -77.42 31.94
C ILE A 147 9.29 -76.90 31.67
N ASP A 148 10.09 -76.65 32.71
CA ASP A 148 11.55 -76.43 32.59
C ASP A 148 12.33 -77.73 32.32
#